data_AF-A0A8J7AJM1-F1
#
_entry.id   AF-A0A8J7AJM1-F1
#
_cell.length_a   1.000
_cell.length_b   1.000
_cell.length_c   1.000
_cell.angle_alpha   90.00
_cell.angle_beta   90.00
_cell.angle_gamma   90.00
#
_symmetry.space_group_name_H-M   'P 1'
#
loop_
_entity.id
_entity.type
_entity.pdbx_description
1 polymer ?
#
loop_
_entity_poly.entity_id
_entity_poly.type
_entity_poly.pdbx_seq_one_letter_code
_entity_poly.pdbx_strand_id
1 'polypeptide(L)'
;VSWLTGVRWFKPDIYQGVVLVGLLGGLLEAAQSDVVGVAVAGGLSAIAFVRIWRTNKSQESELNADAAAIRVAQRRGYSEVEAAGHLLSAIEAVAKIEGRSSLNFTELIRCQNLRAIAGLSPVSMPENYQ
;
A
#
# COMPACT_ATOMS: atom_id res chain seq x y z
N VAL A 1 -8.33 0.71 -5.32
CA VAL A 1 -7.85 2.08 -5.00
C VAL A 1 -6.36 2.10 -4.68
N SER A 2 -5.83 1.13 -3.92
CA SER A 2 -4.39 1.02 -3.60
C SER A 2 -3.45 0.99 -4.81
N TRP A 3 -3.89 0.48 -5.96
CA TRP A 3 -3.12 0.59 -7.21
C TRP A 3 -3.11 2.01 -7.84
N LEU A 4 -4.12 2.86 -7.59
CA LEU A 4 -4.10 4.26 -8.08
C LEU A 4 -3.49 5.23 -7.07
N THR A 5 -3.60 4.95 -5.76
CA THR A 5 -3.14 5.85 -4.68
C THR A 5 -1.84 5.39 -4.00
N GLY A 6 -1.45 4.12 -4.18
CA GLY A 6 -0.31 3.47 -3.53
C GLY A 6 0.82 3.06 -4.47
N VAL A 7 0.75 3.37 -5.77
CA VAL A 7 1.89 3.15 -6.68
C VAL A 7 3.00 4.15 -6.34
N ARG A 8 3.84 3.76 -5.37
CA ARG A 8 5.06 4.49 -4.98
C ARG A 8 6.14 4.51 -6.08
N TRP A 9 5.91 3.92 -7.26
CA TRP A 9 6.86 3.99 -8.39
C TRP A 9 7.23 5.42 -8.79
N PHE A 10 6.38 6.41 -8.51
CA PHE A 10 6.64 7.82 -8.80
C PHE A 10 6.72 8.71 -7.55
N LYS A 11 6.81 8.13 -6.35
CA LYS A 11 6.95 8.91 -5.11
C LYS A 11 8.45 8.92 -4.74
N PRO A 12 9.18 10.02 -4.99
CA PRO A 12 10.62 10.08 -4.75
C PRO A 12 10.90 9.80 -3.28
N ASP A 13 11.32 8.58 -3.01
CA ASP A 13 11.68 8.06 -1.69
C ASP A 13 13.18 7.69 -1.74
N ILE A 14 13.87 7.75 -0.61
CA ILE A 14 15.32 7.51 -0.53
C ILE A 14 15.68 6.15 -1.14
N TYR A 15 14.81 5.16 -0.95
CA TYR A 15 14.96 3.83 -1.54
C TYR A 15 14.90 3.82 -3.07
N GLN A 16 14.15 4.71 -3.71
CA GLN A 16 14.18 4.87 -5.16
C GLN A 16 15.49 5.50 -5.63
N GLY A 17 16.03 6.45 -4.86
CA GLY A 17 17.36 7.00 -5.11
C GLY A 17 18.45 5.92 -5.05
N VAL A 18 18.38 5.03 -4.07
CA VAL A 18 19.29 3.87 -3.96
C VAL A 18 19.14 2.92 -5.15
N VAL A 19 17.91 2.65 -5.60
CA VAL A 19 17.67 1.81 -6.78
C VAL A 19 18.22 2.47 -8.06
N LEU A 20 18.06 3.79 -8.22
CA LEU A 20 18.58 4.55 -9.37
C LEU A 20 20.11 4.61 -9.39
N VAL A 21 20.73 4.87 -8.24
CA VAL A 21 22.19 4.85 -8.08
C VAL A 21 22.73 3.44 -8.29
N GLY A 22 22.04 2.40 -7.80
CA GLY A 22 22.40 1.00 -8.02
C GLY A 22 22.31 0.57 -9.50
N LEU A 23 21.29 1.04 -10.23
CA LEU A 23 21.16 0.79 -11.67
C LEU A 23 22.26 1.49 -12.48
N LEU A 24 22.57 2.75 -12.15
CA LEU A 24 23.64 3.51 -12.80
C LEU A 24 25.03 2.93 -12.50
N GLY A 25 25.27 2.53 -11.25
CA GLY A 25 26.51 1.84 -10.85
C GLY A 25 26.67 0.48 -11.54
N GLY A 26 25.59 -0.32 -11.59
CA GLY A 26 25.60 -1.62 -12.26
C GLY A 26 25.84 -1.54 -13.77
N LEU A 27 25.34 -0.49 -14.45
CA LEU A 27 25.62 -0.25 -15.87
C LEU A 27 27.07 0.15 -16.13
N LEU A 28 27.70 0.91 -15.22
CA LEU A 28 29.11 1.29 -15.30
C LEU A 28 30.05 0.09 -15.05
N GLU A 29 29.72 -0.78 -14.09
CA GLU A 29 30.48 -2.00 -13.79
C GLU A 29 30.30 -3.09 -14.86
N ALA A 30 29.10 -3.23 -15.43
CA ALA A 30 28.84 -4.13 -16.55
C ALA A 30 29.64 -3.75 -17.81
N ALA A 31 29.85 -2.44 -18.03
CA ALA A 31 30.71 -1.95 -19.11
C ALA A 31 32.22 -2.26 -18.88
N GLN A 32 32.63 -2.49 -17.63
CA GLN A 32 34.01 -2.88 -17.27
C GLN A 32 34.18 -4.39 -17.07
N SER A 33 33.13 -5.19 -17.31
CA SER A 33 33.15 -6.66 -17.22
C SER A 33 33.49 -7.20 -15.82
N ASP A 34 33.21 -6.44 -14.76
CA ASP A 34 33.35 -6.90 -13.38
C ASP A 34 32.14 -7.75 -12.96
N VAL A 35 32.34 -9.07 -13.01
CA VAL A 35 31.32 -10.08 -12.67
C VAL A 35 30.89 -9.99 -11.21
N VAL A 36 31.77 -9.57 -10.29
CA VAL A 36 31.46 -9.47 -8.86
C VAL A 36 30.58 -8.24 -8.60
N GLY A 37 30.93 -7.10 -9.18
CA GLY A 37 30.11 -5.88 -9.12
C GLY A 37 28.70 -6.09 -9.66
N VAL A 38 28.58 -6.70 -10.85
CA VAL A 38 27.27 -7.04 -11.46
C VAL A 38 26.46 -7.98 -10.56
N ALA A 39 27.08 -8.98 -9.94
CA ALA A 39 26.39 -9.91 -9.04
C ALA A 39 25.88 -9.21 -7.77
N VAL A 40 26.68 -8.33 -7.17
CA VAL A 40 26.29 -7.55 -5.99
C VAL A 40 25.17 -6.56 -6.31
N ALA A 41 25.31 -5.80 -7.40
CA ALA A 41 24.30 -4.84 -7.86
C ALA A 41 22.98 -5.53 -8.21
N GLY A 42 23.04 -6.68 -8.90
CA GLY A 42 21.88 -7.51 -9.21
C GLY A 42 21.18 -8.05 -7.95
N GLY A 43 21.96 -8.55 -6.98
CA GLY A 43 21.44 -9.05 -5.70
C GLY A 43 20.74 -7.96 -4.88
N LEU A 44 21.35 -6.78 -4.73
CA LEU A 44 20.75 -5.65 -4.03
C LEU A 44 19.49 -5.14 -4.74
N SER A 45 19.49 -5.10 -6.07
CA SER A 45 18.32 -4.70 -6.87
C SER A 45 17.15 -5.67 -6.68
N ALA A 46 17.43 -6.98 -6.67
CA ALA A 46 16.41 -8.00 -6.43
C ALA A 46 15.81 -7.88 -5.02
N ILE A 47 16.64 -7.67 -3.99
CA ILE A 47 16.17 -7.49 -2.61
C ILE A 47 15.32 -6.22 -2.48
N ALA A 48 15.76 -5.11 -3.08
CA ALA A 48 15.00 -3.86 -3.09
C ALA A 48 13.65 -4.04 -3.77
N PHE A 49 13.60 -4.74 -4.91
CA PHE A 49 12.37 -5.06 -5.62
C PHE A 49 11.40 -5.88 -4.76
N VAL A 50 11.88 -6.97 -4.13
CA VAL A 50 11.06 -7.80 -3.24
C VAL A 50 10.54 -6.99 -2.05
N ARG A 51 11.36 -6.10 -1.48
CA ARG A 51 10.96 -5.24 -0.37
C ARG A 51 9.87 -4.25 -0.78
N ILE A 52 10.01 -3.59 -1.94
CA ILE A 52 9.00 -2.67 -2.49
C ILE A 52 7.69 -3.43 -2.75
N TRP A 53 7.76 -4.62 -3.36
CA TRP A 53 6.59 -5.46 -3.61
C TRP A 53 5.85 -5.80 -2.31
N ARG A 54 6.60 -6.20 -1.28
CA ARG A 54 6.03 -6.55 0.03
C ARG A 54 5.42 -5.34 0.74
N THR A 55 6.05 -4.17 0.66
CA THR A 55 5.50 -2.92 1.22
C THR A 55 4.22 -2.49 0.50
N ASN A 56 4.17 -2.58 -0.82
CA ASN A 56 2.95 -2.23 -1.56
C ASN A 56 1.77 -3.17 -1.25
N LYS A 57 2.06 -4.42 -0.85
CA LYS A 57 1.08 -5.44 -0.45
C LYS A 57 0.84 -5.50 1.06
N SER A 58 1.28 -4.50 1.83
CA SER A 58 1.08 -4.46 3.29
C SER A 58 -0.33 -4.00 3.66
N GLN A 59 -0.74 -4.31 4.90
CA GLN A 59 -2.01 -3.83 5.46
C GLN A 59 -2.03 -2.30 5.57
N GLU A 60 -0.89 -1.69 5.92
CA GLU A 60 -0.70 -0.24 5.99
C GLU A 60 -0.93 0.43 4.63
N SER A 61 -0.52 -0.21 3.52
CA SER A 61 -0.76 0.29 2.16
C SER A 61 -2.26 0.38 1.84
N GLU A 62 -3.03 -0.64 2.24
CA GLU A 62 -4.48 -0.66 2.04
C GLU A 62 -5.20 0.38 2.93
N LEU A 63 -4.78 0.53 4.20
CA LEU A 63 -5.33 1.57 5.10
C LEU A 63 -5.06 2.99 4.58
N ASN A 64 -3.84 3.23 4.07
CA ASN A 64 -3.48 4.50 3.43
C ASN A 64 -4.32 4.74 2.16
N ALA A 65 -4.62 3.70 1.39
CA ALA A 65 -5.47 3.79 0.22
C ALA A 65 -6.92 4.17 0.58
N ASP A 66 -7.45 3.61 1.67
CA ASP A 66 -8.78 3.94 2.19
C ASP A 66 -8.85 5.40 2.67
N ALA A 67 -7.84 5.86 3.42
CA ALA A 67 -7.74 7.26 3.82
C ALA A 67 -7.68 8.22 2.61
N ALA A 68 -6.95 7.84 1.56
CA ALA A 68 -6.91 8.61 0.32
C ALA A 68 -8.27 8.62 -0.39
N ALA A 69 -9.00 7.50 -0.40
CA ALA A 69 -10.34 7.40 -0.98
C ALA A 69 -11.33 8.34 -0.26
N ILE A 70 -11.32 8.32 1.08
CA ILE A 70 -12.13 9.19 1.92
C ILE A 70 -11.82 10.66 1.62
N ARG A 71 -10.53 11.03 1.54
CA ARG A 71 -10.11 12.40 1.22
C ARG A 71 -10.62 12.86 -0.15
N VAL A 72 -10.64 11.98 -1.14
CA VAL A 72 -11.20 12.30 -2.47
C VAL A 72 -12.72 12.49 -2.38
N ALA A 73 -13.43 11.68 -1.60
CA ALA A 73 -14.87 11.83 -1.38
C ALA A 73 -15.21 13.13 -0.64
N GLN A 74 -14.42 13.52 0.37
CA GLN A 74 -14.57 14.79 1.08
C GLN A 74 -14.46 16.00 0.15
N ARG A 75 -13.54 15.96 -0.83
CA ARG A 75 -13.44 17.02 -1.86
C ARG A 75 -14.67 17.12 -2.76
N ARG A 76 -15.52 16.10 -2.78
CA ARG A 76 -16.79 16.07 -3.53
C ARG A 76 -18.00 16.40 -2.65
N GLY A 77 -17.77 16.81 -1.40
CA GLY A 77 -18.82 17.25 -0.48
C GLY A 77 -19.38 16.17 0.45
N TYR A 78 -18.86 14.95 0.40
CA TYR A 78 -19.25 13.89 1.33
C TYR A 78 -18.63 14.13 2.71
N SER A 79 -19.36 13.78 3.77
CA SER A 79 -18.76 13.77 5.11
C SER A 79 -17.78 12.60 5.26
N GLU A 80 -16.83 12.73 6.19
CA GLU A 80 -15.85 11.66 6.47
C GLU A 80 -16.53 10.35 6.88
N VAL A 81 -17.54 10.48 7.75
CA VAL A 81 -18.34 9.37 8.29
C VAL A 81 -19.10 8.64 7.18
N GLU A 82 -19.76 9.41 6.29
CA GLU A 82 -20.50 8.86 5.16
C GLU A 82 -19.58 8.16 4.16
N ALA A 83 -18.45 8.78 3.82
CA ALA A 83 -17.46 8.19 2.93
C ALA A 83 -16.90 6.88 3.51
N ALA A 84 -16.59 6.85 4.81
CA ALA A 84 -16.12 5.66 5.50
C ALA A 84 -17.20 4.54 5.52
N GLY A 85 -18.46 4.90 5.77
CA GLY A 85 -19.58 3.97 5.75
C GLY A 85 -19.84 3.36 4.36
N HIS A 86 -19.75 4.15 3.31
CA HIS A 86 -19.85 3.66 1.93
C HIS A 86 -18.70 2.73 1.57
N LEU A 87 -17.47 3.07 1.97
CA LEU A 87 -16.30 2.24 1.70
C LEU A 87 -16.37 0.90 2.45
N LEU A 88 -16.80 0.93 3.72
CA LEU A 88 -17.06 -0.28 4.51
C LEU A 88 -18.08 -1.20 3.80
N SER A 89 -19.21 -0.63 3.39
CA SER A 89 -20.28 -1.37 2.72
C SER A 89 -19.80 -1.95 1.38
N ALA A 90 -18.96 -1.22 0.65
CA ALA A 90 -18.38 -1.69 -0.60
C ALA A 90 -17.46 -2.90 -0.41
N ILE A 91 -16.59 -2.88 0.62
CA ILE A 91 -15.71 -4.02 0.93
C ILE A 91 -16.53 -5.28 1.23
N GLU A 92 -17.56 -5.16 2.08
CA GLU A 92 -18.44 -6.28 2.44
C GLU A 92 -19.25 -6.78 1.23
N ALA A 93 -19.71 -5.88 0.36
CA ALA A 93 -20.44 -6.23 -0.86
C ALA A 93 -19.56 -6.96 -1.87
N VAL A 94 -18.32 -6.52 -2.08
CA VAL A 94 -17.38 -7.16 -3.01
C VAL A 94 -17.11 -8.61 -2.58
N ALA A 95 -16.89 -8.87 -1.31
CA ALA A 95 -16.69 -10.24 -0.81
C ALA A 95 -17.89 -11.15 -1.12
N LYS A 96 -19.12 -10.65 -0.97
CA LYS A 96 -20.34 -11.38 -1.32
C LYS A 96 -20.46 -11.63 -2.82
N ILE A 97 -20.15 -10.64 -3.65
CA ILE A 97 -20.14 -10.76 -5.12
C ILE A 97 -19.12 -11.80 -5.57
N GLU A 98 -17.96 -11.86 -4.91
CA GLU A 98 -16.93 -12.86 -5.15
C GLU A 98 -17.27 -14.26 -4.58
N GLY A 99 -18.46 -14.44 -3.99
CA GLY A 99 -18.90 -15.71 -3.42
C GLY A 99 -18.17 -16.11 -2.13
N ARG A 100 -17.47 -15.16 -1.48
CA ARG A 100 -16.76 -15.40 -0.23
C ARG A 100 -17.71 -15.23 0.95
N SER A 101 -17.75 -16.24 1.82
CA SER A 101 -18.57 -16.23 3.04
C SER A 101 -17.96 -15.41 4.18
N SER A 102 -16.67 -15.06 4.07
CA SER A 102 -15.95 -14.25 5.06
C SER A 102 -14.97 -13.28 4.41
N LEU A 103 -14.69 -12.21 5.14
CA LEU A 103 -13.60 -11.28 4.83
C LEU A 103 -12.26 -11.92 5.21
N ASN A 104 -11.24 -11.65 4.40
CA ASN A 104 -9.88 -12.04 4.76
C ASN A 104 -9.35 -11.14 5.90
N PHE A 105 -8.23 -11.52 6.50
CA PHE A 105 -7.65 -10.78 7.63
C PHE A 105 -7.41 -9.29 7.32
N THR A 106 -6.87 -8.98 6.14
CA THR A 106 -6.63 -7.58 5.74
C THR A 106 -7.91 -6.78 5.58
N GLU A 107 -8.95 -7.38 4.99
CA GLU A 107 -10.26 -6.75 4.86
C GLU A 107 -10.93 -6.54 6.23
N LEU A 108 -10.77 -7.47 7.18
CA LEU A 108 -11.26 -7.30 8.55
C LEU A 108 -10.60 -6.10 9.24
N ILE A 109 -9.29 -5.95 9.11
CA ILE A 109 -8.55 -4.80 9.65
C ILE A 109 -9.04 -3.48 9.02
N ARG A 110 -9.21 -3.45 7.69
CA ARG A 110 -9.76 -2.28 6.99
C ARG A 110 -11.17 -1.94 7.45
N CYS A 111 -12.06 -2.93 7.54
CA CYS A 111 -13.43 -2.73 8.01
C CYS A 111 -13.47 -2.22 9.45
N GLN A 112 -12.62 -2.72 10.34
CA GLN A 112 -12.54 -2.24 11.72
C GLN A 112 -12.09 -0.78 11.78
N ASN A 113 -11.08 -0.39 10.98
CA ASN A 113 -10.63 0.98 10.89
C ASN A 113 -11.73 1.91 10.36
N LEU A 114 -12.44 1.51 9.31
CA LEU A 114 -13.55 2.28 8.74
C LEU A 114 -14.73 2.40 9.70
N ARG A 115 -15.04 1.36 10.48
CA ARG A 115 -16.05 1.43 11.55
C ARG A 115 -15.67 2.42 12.64
N ALA A 116 -14.38 2.51 12.99
CA ALA A 116 -13.90 3.53 13.93
C ALA A 116 -14.07 4.95 13.37
N ILE A 117 -13.70 5.18 12.11
CA ILE A 117 -13.87 6.49 11.43
C ILE A 117 -15.36 6.85 11.30
N ALA A 118 -16.22 5.87 10.99
CA ALA A 118 -17.66 6.09 10.85
C ALA A 118 -18.40 6.24 12.20
N GLY A 119 -17.71 6.17 13.34
CA GLY A 119 -18.35 6.21 14.66
C GLY A 119 -19.25 5.01 14.96
N LEU A 120 -19.08 3.91 14.22
CA LEU A 120 -19.86 2.67 14.34
C LEU A 120 -19.15 1.62 15.21
N SER A 121 -17.94 1.90 15.71
CA SER A 121 -17.18 1.01 16.58
C SER A 121 -17.23 1.47 18.04
N PRO A 122 -17.61 0.60 18.99
CA PRO A 122 -17.42 0.86 20.42
C PRO A 122 -15.96 0.69 20.88
N VAL A 123 -15.05 0.24 20.00
CA VAL A 123 -13.64 -0.06 20.29
C VAL A 123 -12.74 0.73 19.33
N SER A 124 -11.90 1.61 19.86
CA SER A 124 -10.82 2.30 19.13
C SER A 124 -9.70 1.32 18.75
N MET A 125 -9.05 1.50 17.60
CA MET A 125 -7.91 0.67 17.22
C MET A 125 -6.72 0.89 18.18
N PRO A 126 -5.94 -0.15 18.53
CA PRO A 126 -4.74 0.00 19.33
C PRO A 126 -3.72 0.91 18.63
N GLU A 127 -3.10 1.84 19.37
CA GLU A 127 -2.15 2.85 18.87
C GLU A 127 -0.95 2.26 18.12
N ASN A 128 -0.66 0.98 18.34
CA ASN A 128 0.49 0.25 17.77
C ASN A 128 0.39 0.00 16.26
N TYR A 129 -0.74 0.35 15.62
CA TYR A 129 -1.00 0.16 14.19
C TYR A 129 -1.21 1.48 13.41
N GLN A 130 -0.89 2.64 14.01
CA GLN A 130 -0.93 3.94 13.34
C GLN A 130 0.27 4.19 12.41
#